data_AF-A0A950LNH9-F1
#
_entry.id   AF-A0A950LNH9-F1
#
_cell.length_a   1.000
_cell.length_b   1.000
_cell.length_c   1.000
_cell.angle_alpha   90.00
_cell.angle_beta   90.00
_cell.angle_gamma   90.00
#
_symmetry.space_group_name_H-M   'P 1'
#
loop_
_entity.id
_entity.type
_entity.pdbx_description
1 polymer ?
#
loop_
_entity_poly.entity_id
_entity_poly.type
_entity_poly.pdbx_seq_one_letter_code
_entity_poly.pdbx_strand_id
1 'polypeptide(L)'
;LEQSTAECNTALRLDPGNYQFRSCAWAFLDLGDISRARDFVQLDAGSEWAAYVLPSLLMREGNLAEAREAVKHMPTQPRYHRDLLEACLGPRPPAEADRIAQQALTTQPVELDPEIWYYEGAIFAFCGKTDAAIHMFKLAIEQNFCAYSNLLSDPLLAKLRTNPRIDEVLTEASRCQDAVRTAAKP
;
A
#
# COMPACT_ATOMS: atom_id res chain seq x y z
N LEU A 1 -7.01 -0.25 -12.68
CA LEU A 1 -5.58 -0.60 -12.57
C LEU A 1 -4.99 -1.07 -13.89
N GLU A 2 -5.54 -2.10 -14.54
CA GLU A 2 -5.02 -2.62 -15.82
C GLU A 2 -4.83 -1.55 -16.91
N GLN A 3 -5.80 -0.64 -17.06
CA GLN A 3 -5.65 0.49 -17.99
C GLN A 3 -4.52 1.44 -17.56
N SER A 4 -4.42 1.75 -16.26
CA SER A 4 -3.36 2.62 -15.72
C SER A 4 -1.98 2.02 -15.98
N THR A 5 -1.80 0.73 -15.72
CA THR A 5 -0.52 0.05 -15.97
C THR A 5 -0.19 -0.07 -17.45
N ALA A 6 -1.18 -0.23 -18.33
CA ALA A 6 -0.98 -0.16 -19.79
C ALA A 6 -0.53 1.23 -20.25
N GLU A 7 -1.12 2.30 -19.72
CA GLU A 7 -0.72 3.68 -20.01
C GLU A 7 0.69 3.98 -19.46
N CYS A 8 1.01 3.54 -18.25
CA CYS A 8 2.36 3.63 -17.68
C CYS A 8 3.42 2.97 -18.57
N ASN A 9 3.13 1.78 -19.11
CA ASN A 9 4.03 1.12 -20.06
C ASN A 9 4.17 1.89 -21.37
N THR A 10 3.09 2.50 -21.86
CA THR A 10 3.14 3.33 -23.06
C THR A 10 3.94 4.60 -22.84
N ALA A 11 3.71 5.30 -21.72
CA ALA A 11 4.45 6.49 -21.33
C ALA A 11 5.95 6.20 -21.22
N LEU A 12 6.34 5.12 -20.52
CA LEU A 12 7.76 4.74 -20.38
C LEU A 12 8.39 4.36 -21.73
N ARG A 13 7.64 3.73 -22.65
CA ARG A 13 8.14 3.44 -24.00
C ARG A 13 8.37 4.70 -24.84
N LEU A 14 7.56 5.74 -24.62
CA LEU A 14 7.71 7.04 -25.31
C LEU A 14 8.87 7.86 -24.73
N ASP A 15 9.12 7.76 -23.43
CA ASP A 15 10.19 8.49 -22.73
C ASP A 15 10.87 7.62 -21.65
N PRO A 16 11.82 6.74 -22.02
CA PRO A 16 12.39 5.71 -21.14
C PRO A 16 13.20 6.22 -19.95
N GLY A 17 13.68 7.47 -20.00
CA GLY A 17 14.54 8.07 -18.97
C GLY A 17 13.78 8.90 -17.93
N ASN A 18 12.46 8.99 -18.06
CA ASN A 18 11.67 9.92 -17.26
C ASN A 18 11.32 9.34 -15.89
N TYR A 19 12.11 9.72 -14.90
CA TYR A 19 11.91 9.32 -13.51
C TYR A 19 10.58 9.77 -12.90
N GLN A 20 9.84 10.70 -13.52
CA GLN A 20 8.52 11.10 -13.05
C GLN A 20 7.50 9.96 -13.13
N PHE A 21 7.74 8.96 -13.99
CA PHE A 21 6.89 7.77 -14.07
C PHE A 21 7.07 6.80 -12.91
N ARG A 22 8.01 7.04 -11.98
CA ARG A 22 8.26 6.18 -10.82
C ARG A 22 6.99 5.80 -10.05
N SER A 23 6.02 6.72 -9.94
CA SER A 23 4.76 6.48 -9.22
C SER A 23 3.90 5.37 -9.84
N CYS A 24 4.09 5.05 -11.12
CA CYS A 24 3.46 3.90 -11.75
C CYS A 24 3.79 2.58 -11.05
N ALA A 25 4.90 2.51 -10.28
CA ALA A 25 5.22 1.35 -9.47
C ALA A 25 4.06 0.91 -8.56
N TRP A 26 3.32 1.85 -7.96
CA TRP A 26 2.20 1.52 -7.07
C TRP A 26 1.08 0.77 -7.79
N ALA A 27 0.72 1.19 -9.00
CA ALA A 27 -0.30 0.50 -9.79
C ALA A 27 0.09 -0.95 -10.13
N PHE A 28 1.38 -1.22 -10.35
CA PHE A 28 1.89 -2.58 -10.57
C PHE A 28 1.99 -3.39 -9.27
N LEU A 29 2.40 -2.78 -8.15
CA LEU A 29 2.39 -3.41 -6.83
C LEU A 29 0.98 -3.87 -6.45
N ASP A 30 -0.01 -3.02 -6.71
CA ASP A 30 -1.42 -3.28 -6.43
C ASP A 30 -1.99 -4.43 -7.28
N LEU A 31 -1.56 -4.54 -8.54
CA LEU A 31 -1.89 -5.68 -9.41
C LEU A 31 -1.10 -6.96 -9.07
N GLY A 32 -0.12 -6.88 -8.17
CA GLY A 32 0.76 -8.00 -7.83
C GLY A 32 1.85 -8.27 -8.87
N ASP A 33 2.04 -7.39 -9.86
CA ASP A 33 3.15 -7.48 -10.82
C ASP A 33 4.40 -6.80 -10.24
N ILE A 34 4.99 -7.50 -9.26
CA ILE A 34 6.08 -6.93 -8.48
C ILE A 34 7.35 -6.75 -9.31
N SER A 35 7.58 -7.62 -10.29
CA SER A 35 8.69 -7.49 -11.23
C SER A 35 8.59 -6.19 -12.00
N ARG A 36 7.40 -5.86 -12.53
CA ARG A 36 7.24 -4.62 -13.29
C ARG A 36 7.26 -3.39 -12.39
N ALA A 37 6.72 -3.48 -11.17
CA ALA A 37 6.84 -2.42 -10.19
C ALA A 37 8.30 -2.06 -9.91
N ARG A 38 9.18 -3.06 -9.81
CA ARG A 38 10.61 -2.87 -9.60
C ARG A 38 11.26 -2.05 -10.71
N ASP A 39 10.91 -2.30 -11.97
CA ASP A 39 11.43 -1.51 -13.10
C ASP A 39 11.12 -0.01 -12.93
N PHE A 40 9.90 0.33 -12.50
CA PHE A 40 9.49 1.71 -12.25
C PHE A 40 10.16 2.31 -11.02
N VAL A 41 10.41 1.53 -9.96
CA VAL A 41 11.18 2.01 -8.80
C VAL A 41 12.61 2.36 -9.19
N GLN A 42 13.22 1.59 -10.10
CA GLN A 42 14.59 1.83 -10.56
C GLN A 42 14.75 3.10 -11.39
N LEU A 43 13.67 3.68 -11.92
CA LEU A 43 13.73 4.97 -12.61
C LEU A 43 14.20 6.11 -11.70
N ASP A 44 14.01 5.96 -10.39
CA ASP A 44 14.38 6.96 -9.38
C ASP A 44 15.33 6.37 -8.31
N ALA A 45 16.22 5.48 -8.75
CA ALA A 45 17.17 4.80 -7.87
C ALA A 45 18.03 5.78 -7.05
N GLY A 46 18.14 5.52 -5.74
CA GLY A 46 18.91 6.36 -4.80
C GLY A 46 18.16 7.58 -4.26
N SER A 47 16.93 7.84 -4.72
CA SER A 47 16.08 8.89 -4.18
C SER A 47 15.47 8.54 -2.82
N GLU A 48 14.98 9.59 -2.13
CA GLU A 48 14.14 9.44 -0.94
C GLU A 48 12.89 8.58 -1.22
N TRP A 49 12.27 8.80 -2.39
CA TRP A 49 11.05 8.09 -2.79
C TRP A 49 11.32 6.59 -3.02
N ALA A 50 12.41 6.24 -3.70
CA ALA A 50 12.77 4.84 -3.91
C ALA A 50 13.10 4.14 -2.59
N ALA A 51 13.77 4.83 -1.65
CA ALA A 51 14.03 4.30 -0.31
C ALA A 51 12.73 4.05 0.49
N TYR A 52 11.71 4.88 0.29
CA TYR A 52 10.37 4.69 0.87
C TYR A 52 9.63 3.47 0.28
N VAL A 53 9.64 3.30 -1.05
CA VAL A 53 8.87 2.23 -1.71
C VAL A 53 9.53 0.85 -1.58
N LEU A 54 10.86 0.79 -1.51
CA LEU A 54 11.62 -0.46 -1.56
C LEU A 54 11.19 -1.51 -0.51
N PRO A 55 11.01 -1.20 0.79
CA PRO A 55 10.55 -2.19 1.76
C PRO A 55 9.18 -2.78 1.41
N SER A 56 8.25 -1.93 0.94
CA SER A 56 6.91 -2.35 0.51
C SER A 56 6.93 -3.35 -0.64
N LEU A 57 7.86 -3.11 -1.58
CA LEU A 57 8.08 -3.99 -2.73
C LEU A 57 8.64 -5.34 -2.25
N LEU A 58 9.70 -5.32 -1.44
CA LEU A 58 10.34 -6.53 -0.91
C LEU A 58 9.39 -7.37 -0.06
N MET A 59 8.52 -6.74 0.74
CA MET A 59 7.50 -7.45 1.51
C MET A 59 6.50 -8.19 0.61
N ARG A 60 6.09 -7.58 -0.51
CA ARG A 60 5.18 -8.20 -1.48
C ARG A 60 5.83 -9.31 -2.30
N GLU A 61 7.15 -9.27 -2.49
CA GLU A 61 7.92 -10.40 -3.03
C GLU A 61 8.12 -11.53 -2.02
N GLY A 62 7.82 -11.31 -0.75
CA GLY A 62 8.12 -12.25 0.34
C GLY A 62 9.57 -12.20 0.83
N ASN A 63 10.38 -11.25 0.35
CA ASN A 63 11.78 -11.08 0.77
C ASN A 63 11.89 -10.25 2.05
N LEU A 64 11.42 -10.84 3.17
CA LEU A 64 11.33 -10.16 4.46
C LEU A 64 12.69 -9.78 5.06
N ALA A 65 13.73 -10.55 4.76
CA ALA A 65 15.09 -10.29 5.25
C ALA A 65 15.64 -8.99 4.63
N GLU A 66 15.52 -8.82 3.32
CA GLU A 66 15.92 -7.58 2.66
C GLU A 66 14.99 -6.42 3.02
N ALA A 67 13.68 -6.65 3.16
CA ALA A 67 12.75 -5.62 3.60
C ALA A 67 13.15 -5.04 4.97
N ARG A 68 13.59 -5.91 5.90
CA ARG A 68 14.09 -5.53 7.22
C ARG A 68 15.37 -4.71 7.18
N GLU A 69 16.23 -4.90 6.19
CA GLU A 69 17.40 -4.04 6.01
C GLU A 69 17.02 -2.72 5.34
N ALA A 70 16.18 -2.77 4.31
CA ALA A 70 15.74 -1.60 3.56
C ALA A 70 14.99 -0.58 4.43
N VAL A 71 14.14 -1.03 5.38
CA VAL A 71 13.38 -0.13 6.28
C VAL A 71 14.28 0.80 7.10
N LYS A 72 15.52 0.39 7.40
CA LYS A 72 16.49 1.20 8.16
C LYS A 72 16.92 2.46 7.41
N HIS A 73 16.84 2.42 6.08
CA HIS A 73 17.19 3.51 5.17
C HIS A 73 16.00 4.35 4.76
N MET A 74 14.79 4.02 5.25
CA MET A 74 13.61 4.82 4.94
C MET A 74 13.72 6.23 5.52
N PRO A 75 13.12 7.22 4.85
CA PRO A 75 12.93 8.55 5.42
C PRO A 75 12.02 8.49 6.66
N THR A 76 12.13 9.46 7.56
CA THR A 76 11.46 9.44 8.88
C THR A 76 10.17 10.25 8.93
N GLN A 77 9.71 10.81 7.81
CA GLN A 77 8.45 11.54 7.75
C GLN A 77 7.29 10.60 8.14
N PRO A 78 6.36 11.02 9.02
CA PRO A 78 5.30 10.16 9.54
C PRO A 78 4.46 9.45 8.46
N ARG A 79 4.19 10.13 7.34
CA ARG A 79 3.40 9.58 6.22
C ARG A 79 3.99 8.32 5.57
N TYR A 80 5.26 8.00 5.83
CA TYR A 80 5.92 6.82 5.29
C TYR A 80 5.80 5.60 6.20
N HIS A 81 5.23 5.73 7.41
CA HIS A 81 4.98 4.64 8.36
C HIS A 81 6.21 3.75 8.63
N ARG A 82 7.41 4.36 8.63
CA ARG A 82 8.68 3.65 8.87
C ARG A 82 8.67 2.92 10.21
N ASP A 83 8.14 3.56 11.26
CA ASP A 83 8.04 2.99 12.61
C ASP A 83 7.14 1.76 12.65
N LEU A 84 6.01 1.79 11.95
CA LEU A 84 5.12 0.64 11.81
C LEU A 84 5.80 -0.50 11.04
N LEU A 85 6.49 -0.21 9.93
CA LEU A 85 7.26 -1.21 9.19
C LEU A 85 8.38 -1.81 10.05
N GLU A 86 9.12 -1.00 10.80
CA GLU A 86 10.14 -1.47 11.75
C GLU A 86 9.54 -2.34 12.87
N ALA A 87 8.31 -2.05 13.32
CA ALA A 87 7.61 -2.89 14.30
C ALA A 87 7.14 -4.22 13.70
N CYS A 88 6.71 -4.21 12.44
CA CYS A 88 6.19 -5.39 11.76
C CYS A 88 7.31 -6.31 11.18
N LEU A 89 8.49 -5.75 10.88
CA LEU A 89 9.66 -6.49 10.36
C LEU A 89 10.67 -6.90 11.46
N GLY A 90 10.50 -6.42 12.69
CA GLY A 90 11.29 -6.83 13.86
C GLY A 90 12.53 -5.99 14.25
N PRO A 91 12.89 -4.86 13.62
CA PRO A 91 13.80 -3.90 14.25
C PRO A 91 13.29 -3.28 15.56
N ARG A 92 11.96 -3.24 15.77
CA ARG A 92 11.34 -2.77 17.01
C ARG A 92 10.64 -3.91 17.79
N PRO A 93 10.37 -3.71 19.09
CA PRO A 93 9.61 -4.67 19.88
C PRO A 93 8.19 -4.88 19.31
N PRO A 94 7.62 -6.10 19.35
CA PRO A 94 6.26 -6.36 18.86
C PRO A 94 5.17 -5.50 19.50
N ALA A 95 5.36 -5.11 20.77
CA ALA A 95 4.45 -4.22 21.51
C ALA A 95 4.31 -2.83 20.86
N GLU A 96 5.29 -2.41 20.05
CA GLU A 96 5.20 -1.14 19.33
C GLU A 96 4.14 -1.21 18.22
N ALA A 97 4.02 -2.34 17.51
CA ALA A 97 2.97 -2.53 16.51
C ALA A 97 1.58 -2.53 17.16
N ASP A 98 1.44 -3.06 18.40
CA ASP A 98 0.20 -2.97 19.16
C ASP A 98 -0.15 -1.53 19.55
N ARG A 99 0.85 -0.76 20.00
CA ARG A 99 0.67 0.66 20.34
C ARG A 99 0.22 1.48 19.13
N ILE A 100 0.90 1.32 17.99
CA ILE A 100 0.56 2.03 16.76
C ILE A 100 -0.83 1.62 16.26
N ALA A 101 -1.17 0.33 16.30
CA ALA A 101 -2.50 -0.16 15.92
C ALA A 101 -3.61 0.43 16.81
N GLN A 102 -3.39 0.55 18.12
CA GLN A 102 -4.35 1.20 19.02
C GLN A 102 -4.50 2.69 18.71
N GLN A 103 -3.40 3.40 18.43
CA GLN A 103 -3.44 4.80 18.04
C GLN A 103 -4.24 5.03 16.76
N ALA A 104 -4.07 4.16 15.76
CA ALA A 104 -4.82 4.21 14.51
C ALA A 104 -6.33 4.03 14.72
N LEU A 105 -6.75 3.28 15.75
CA LEU A 105 -8.17 3.09 16.08
C LEU A 105 -8.80 4.26 16.85
N THR A 106 -8.00 5.06 17.57
CA THR A 106 -8.51 6.10 18.48
C THR A 106 -8.27 7.52 17.98
N THR A 107 -7.40 7.69 16.98
CA THR A 107 -6.96 9.00 16.52
C THR A 107 -7.47 9.25 15.12
N GLN A 108 -8.09 10.40 14.89
CA GLN A 108 -8.47 10.78 13.54
C GLN A 108 -7.21 11.06 12.71
N PRO A 109 -7.05 10.46 11.52
CA PRO A 109 -5.89 10.71 10.68
C PRO A 109 -5.79 12.18 10.29
N VAL A 110 -4.58 12.72 10.35
CA VAL A 110 -4.27 14.07 9.85
C VAL A 110 -3.93 14.05 8.36
N GLU A 111 -3.44 12.90 7.85
CA GLU A 111 -3.20 12.67 6.44
C GLU A 111 -4.51 12.76 5.66
N LEU A 112 -4.53 13.49 4.54
CA LEU A 112 -5.72 13.71 3.73
C LEU A 112 -5.78 12.78 2.52
N ASP A 113 -4.67 12.14 2.18
CA ASP A 113 -4.59 11.19 1.07
C ASP A 113 -5.08 9.80 1.51
N PRO A 114 -6.24 9.33 1.00
CA PRO A 114 -6.79 8.03 1.38
C PRO A 114 -5.98 6.85 0.83
N GLU A 115 -5.09 7.05 -0.14
CA GLU A 115 -4.14 6.02 -0.59
C GLU A 115 -3.16 5.64 0.53
N ILE A 116 -2.74 6.63 1.35
CA ILE A 116 -1.85 6.40 2.49
C ILE A 116 -2.55 5.55 3.56
N TRP A 117 -3.85 5.76 3.80
CA TRP A 117 -4.62 4.95 4.75
C TRP A 117 -4.76 3.50 4.27
N TYR A 118 -4.98 3.27 2.98
CA TYR A 118 -4.96 1.91 2.44
C TYR A 118 -3.59 1.26 2.65
N TYR A 119 -2.52 1.99 2.38
CA TYR A 119 -1.15 1.49 2.55
C TYR A 119 -0.85 1.14 4.02
N GLU A 120 -1.24 2.00 4.97
CA GLU A 120 -1.13 1.72 6.40
C GLU A 120 -1.94 0.47 6.80
N GLY A 121 -3.17 0.35 6.31
CA GLY A 121 -4.02 -0.83 6.49
C GLY A 121 -3.37 -2.12 5.98
N ALA A 122 -2.68 -2.07 4.84
CA ALA A 122 -1.95 -3.20 4.28
C ALA A 122 -0.78 -3.65 5.18
N ILE A 123 -0.06 -2.69 5.79
CA ILE A 123 1.00 -3.02 6.75
C ILE A 123 0.40 -3.67 8.00
N PHE A 124 -0.67 -3.11 8.56
CA PHE A 124 -1.36 -3.71 9.71
C PHE A 124 -1.85 -5.14 9.42
N ALA A 125 -2.42 -5.37 8.23
CA ALA A 125 -2.86 -6.69 7.80
C ALA A 125 -1.70 -7.70 7.80
N PHE A 126 -0.53 -7.29 7.27
CA PHE A 126 0.66 -8.14 7.20
C PHE A 126 1.14 -8.61 8.58
N CYS A 127 1.24 -7.71 9.56
CA CYS A 127 1.65 -8.04 10.94
C CYS A 127 0.51 -8.47 11.86
N GLY A 128 -0.68 -8.76 11.31
CA GLY A 128 -1.78 -9.40 12.02
C GLY A 128 -2.65 -8.46 12.87
N LYS A 129 -2.49 -7.14 12.74
CA LYS A 129 -3.30 -6.13 13.44
C LYS A 129 -4.64 -5.92 12.74
N THR A 130 -5.48 -6.97 12.77
CA THR A 130 -6.70 -7.06 11.96
C THR A 130 -7.68 -5.90 12.16
N ASP A 131 -7.92 -5.50 13.43
CA ASP A 131 -8.86 -4.40 13.72
C ASP A 131 -8.40 -3.08 13.11
N ALA A 132 -7.12 -2.73 13.30
CA ALA A 132 -6.54 -1.52 12.72
C ALA A 132 -6.53 -1.58 11.19
N ALA A 133 -6.19 -2.72 10.60
CA ALA A 133 -6.23 -2.91 9.14
C ALA A 133 -7.63 -2.62 8.56
N ILE A 134 -8.66 -3.25 9.12
CA ILE A 134 -10.05 -3.06 8.68
C ILE A 134 -10.48 -1.60 8.85
N HIS A 135 -10.15 -0.98 10.00
CA HIS A 135 -10.49 0.41 10.23
C HIS A 135 -9.87 1.35 9.19
N MET A 136 -8.57 1.18 8.89
CA MET A 136 -7.88 1.98 7.89
C MET A 136 -8.47 1.80 6.48
N PHE A 137 -8.81 0.56 6.09
CA PHE A 137 -9.47 0.34 4.80
C PHE A 137 -10.84 1.00 4.71
N LYS A 138 -11.63 0.97 5.78
CA LYS A 138 -12.93 1.65 5.82
C LYS A 138 -12.77 3.17 5.66
N LEU A 139 -11.83 3.79 6.37
CA LEU A 139 -11.54 5.22 6.20
C LEU A 139 -11.15 5.55 4.76
N ALA A 140 -10.29 4.74 4.14
CA ALA A 140 -9.88 4.93 2.74
C ALA A 140 -11.09 4.88 1.79
N ILE A 141 -11.99 3.91 1.98
CA ILE A 141 -13.21 3.76 1.20
C ILE A 141 -14.18 4.94 1.42
N GLU A 142 -14.34 5.40 2.66
CA GLU A 142 -15.17 6.56 3.01
C GLU A 142 -14.70 7.84 2.30
N GLN A 143 -13.40 7.96 2.01
CA GLN A 143 -12.82 9.03 1.21
C GLN A 143 -12.62 8.68 -0.27
N ASN A 144 -13.42 7.74 -0.78
CA ASN A 144 -13.49 7.35 -2.19
C ASN A 144 -12.24 6.65 -2.76
N PHE A 145 -11.35 6.13 -1.93
CA PHE A 145 -10.29 5.23 -2.38
C PHE A 145 -10.84 3.80 -2.52
N CYS A 146 -11.52 3.55 -3.66
CA CYS A 146 -12.25 2.31 -3.93
C CYS A 146 -11.37 1.16 -4.45
N ALA A 147 -10.32 0.80 -3.69
CA ALA A 147 -9.30 -0.18 -4.07
C ALA A 147 -9.76 -1.66 -3.97
N TYR A 148 -10.95 -1.97 -4.50
CA TYR A 148 -11.54 -3.33 -4.47
C TYR A 148 -10.59 -4.39 -5.04
N SER A 149 -9.95 -4.11 -6.18
CA SER A 149 -9.00 -5.04 -6.80
C SER A 149 -7.81 -5.31 -5.89
N ASN A 150 -7.24 -4.27 -5.26
CA ASN A 150 -6.07 -4.40 -4.39
C ASN A 150 -6.38 -5.25 -3.16
N LEU A 151 -7.57 -5.09 -2.57
CA LEU A 151 -8.01 -5.92 -1.43
C LEU A 151 -7.97 -7.43 -1.78
N LEU A 152 -8.22 -7.79 -3.04
CA LEU A 152 -8.19 -9.16 -3.54
C LEU A 152 -6.78 -9.64 -3.91
N SER A 153 -5.94 -8.79 -4.49
CA SER A 153 -4.65 -9.18 -5.07
C SER A 153 -3.43 -8.90 -4.21
N ASP A 154 -3.46 -7.90 -3.32
CA ASP A 154 -2.26 -7.45 -2.60
C ASP A 154 -1.68 -8.59 -1.74
N PRO A 155 -0.41 -9.00 -1.94
CA PRO A 155 0.21 -10.07 -1.16
C PRO A 155 0.22 -9.82 0.35
N LEU A 156 0.27 -8.56 0.81
CA LEU A 156 0.28 -8.23 2.24
C LEU A 156 -1.03 -8.62 2.94
N LEU A 157 -2.13 -8.68 2.19
CA LEU A 157 -3.46 -8.98 2.70
C LEU A 157 -3.78 -10.48 2.69
N ALA A 158 -2.84 -11.35 2.28
CA ALA A 158 -3.08 -12.78 2.15
C ALA A 158 -3.64 -13.43 3.44
N LYS A 159 -3.12 -13.05 4.61
CA LYS A 159 -3.63 -13.54 5.90
C LYS A 159 -4.99 -12.93 6.27
N LEU A 160 -5.21 -11.65 5.95
CA LEU A 160 -6.48 -10.99 6.25
C LEU A 160 -7.62 -11.55 5.39
N ARG A 161 -7.34 -11.95 4.14
CA ARG A 161 -8.31 -12.58 3.23
C ARG A 161 -8.90 -13.89 3.74
N THR A 162 -8.29 -14.55 4.72
CA THR A 162 -8.86 -15.75 5.35
C THR A 162 -9.79 -15.42 6.53
N ASN A 163 -9.86 -14.15 6.93
CA ASN A 163 -10.72 -13.68 8.00
C ASN A 163 -12.07 -13.21 7.42
N PRO A 164 -13.22 -13.76 7.86
CA PRO A 164 -14.54 -13.37 7.36
C PRO A 164 -14.86 -11.88 7.50
N ARG A 165 -14.19 -11.17 8.41
CA ARG A 165 -14.40 -9.72 8.60
C ARG A 165 -13.95 -8.87 7.40
N ILE A 166 -13.15 -9.42 6.48
CA ILE A 166 -12.79 -8.71 5.24
C ILE A 166 -13.99 -8.59 4.27
N ASP A 167 -15.00 -9.44 4.39
CA ASP A 167 -16.14 -9.48 3.45
C ASP A 167 -16.93 -8.18 3.46
N GLU A 168 -17.04 -7.53 4.62
CA GLU A 168 -17.68 -6.23 4.76
C GLU A 168 -16.90 -5.15 4.00
N VAL A 169 -15.57 -5.12 4.17
CA VAL A 169 -14.67 -4.18 3.49
C VAL A 169 -14.72 -4.39 1.97
N LEU A 170 -14.74 -5.64 1.51
CA LEU A 170 -14.87 -5.97 0.08
C LEU A 170 -16.21 -5.49 -0.49
N THR A 171 -17.30 -5.68 0.27
CA THR A 171 -18.64 -5.22 -0.13
C THR A 171 -18.73 -3.70 -0.21
N GLU A 172 -18.13 -2.99 0.74
CA GLU A 172 -18.04 -1.53 0.75
C GLU A 172 -17.18 -1.01 -0.42
N ALA A 173 -15.99 -1.59 -0.62
CA ALA A 173 -15.08 -1.20 -1.70
C ALA A 173 -15.68 -1.45 -3.10
N SER A 174 -16.40 -2.56 -3.29
CA SER A 174 -17.11 -2.83 -4.55
C SER A 174 -18.18 -1.78 -4.82
N ARG A 175 -19.01 -1.45 -3.82
CA ARG A 175 -20.05 -0.41 -3.95
C ARG A 175 -19.45 0.96 -4.26
N CYS A 176 -18.36 1.32 -3.56
CA CYS A 176 -17.59 2.53 -3.82
C CYS A 176 -17.13 2.58 -5.28
N GLN A 177 -16.50 1.49 -5.77
CA GLN A 177 -15.97 1.41 -7.12
C GLN A 177 -17.06 1.56 -8.18
N ASP A 178 -18.22 0.92 -7.98
CA ASP A 178 -19.35 1.00 -8.89
C ASP A 178 -19.96 2.41 -8.93
N ALA A 179 -20.04 3.08 -7.78
CA ALA A 179 -20.50 4.47 -7.68
C ALA A 179 -19.58 5.42 -8.47
N VAL A 180 -18.26 5.31 -8.27
CA VAL A 180 -17.26 6.12 -8.99
C VAL A 180 -17.33 5.86 -10.50
N ARG A 181 -17.43 4.60 -10.92
CA ARG A 181 -17.58 4.23 -12.34
C ARG A 181 -18.86 4.77 -12.97
N THR A 182 -19.95 4.78 -12.21
CA THR A 182 -21.24 5.29 -12.70
C THR A 182 -21.19 6.81 -12.84
N ALA A 183 -20.60 7.52 -11.87
CA ALA A 183 -20.39 8.96 -11.94
C ALA A 183 -19.42 9.39 -13.06
N ALA A 184 -18.48 8.51 -13.45
CA ALA A 184 -17.53 8.76 -14.52
C ALA A 184 -18.07 8.51 -15.94
N LYS A 185 -19.28 7.96 -16.09
CA LYS A 185 -19.93 7.83 -17.40
C LYS A 185 -20.54 9.19 -17.80
N PRO A 186 -20.22 9.71 -19.00
CA PRO A 186 -20.74 10.99 -19.49
C PRO A 186 -22.24 10.96 -19.76
#